data_AF-A0A923YTS0-F1
#
_entry.id   AF-A0A923YTS0-F1
#
_cell.length_a   1.000
_cell.length_b   1.000
_cell.length_c   1.000
_cell.angle_alpha   90.00
_cell.angle_beta   90.00
_cell.angle_gamma   90.00
#
_symmetry.space_group_name_H-M   'P 1'
#
loop_
_entity.id
_entity.type
_entity.pdbx_description
1 polymer ?
#
loop_
_entity_poly.entity_id
_entity_poly.type
_entity_poly.pdbx_seq_one_letter_code
_entity_poly.pdbx_strand_id
1 'polypeptide(L)'
;MTPDVHPQEAARLGALRRYAILDTPFERDYDDVVDLARRICGTPASTITFIDEGRQWFKAVVGLGNRDGPLKTSLCAHAILADDFVEIADTWDDPRTSDNPLCANVPGCRFYAGVVLRTGDGLPIGTLCVLDFAPRVLDDLQRDTLRLLGAQVMRQLDLRATLVQAEMLRREIDHRVKNSLQSVGAFVRLQRRAATNIEVTATLQAVEQQIEAVALLHDLISEATGEQLDLGDYLRRLTALLAMIVPAGIAVTGRFAPLAAGPAVATAIGTIVNELVANAVKHSFAAGDRGQISLTGAHDDTGNYQIECRDDGPSTTPAVSTPRDGLGLKIMTASIRQLNGAIVGEQSASGYCSRVTFPAPALALPLVANR
;
A
#
# COMPACT_ATOMS: atom_id res chain seq x y z
N MET A 1 9.33 -13.68 42.83
CA MET A 1 10.17 -14.59 42.03
C MET A 1 10.32 -14.04 40.62
N THR A 2 11.38 -14.44 39.91
CA THR A 2 11.48 -14.18 38.46
C THR A 2 10.59 -15.20 37.74
N PRO A 3 9.78 -14.82 36.74
CA PRO A 3 8.94 -15.76 36.01
C PRO A 3 9.79 -16.79 35.28
N ASP A 4 9.32 -18.04 35.28
CA ASP A 4 9.95 -19.11 34.51
C ASP A 4 9.82 -18.86 33.00
N VAL A 5 10.72 -19.46 32.23
CA VAL A 5 10.68 -19.37 30.76
C VAL A 5 9.68 -20.39 30.22
N HIS A 6 8.87 -19.99 29.23
CA HIS A 6 7.90 -20.90 28.61
C HIS A 6 8.64 -22.07 27.91
N PRO A 7 8.15 -23.33 27.98
CA PRO A 7 8.83 -24.48 27.37
C PRO A 7 9.07 -24.35 25.86
N GLN A 8 8.23 -23.57 25.18
CA GLN A 8 8.32 -23.27 23.74
C GLN A 8 8.72 -21.81 23.47
N GLU A 9 9.60 -21.23 24.28
CA GLU A 9 9.94 -19.79 24.22
C GLU A 9 10.36 -19.30 22.84
N ALA A 10 11.22 -20.04 22.15
CA ALA A 10 11.67 -19.66 20.80
C ALA A 10 10.51 -19.58 19.80
N ALA A 11 9.57 -20.53 19.87
CA ALA A 11 8.38 -20.53 19.01
C ALA A 11 7.43 -19.39 19.37
N ARG A 12 7.22 -19.14 20.68
CA ARG A 12 6.40 -18.05 21.23
C ARG A 12 6.91 -16.67 20.79
N LEU A 13 8.23 -16.42 20.93
CA LEU A 13 8.86 -15.19 20.46
C LEU A 13 8.79 -15.05 18.95
N GLY A 14 9.00 -16.15 18.21
CA GLY A 14 8.78 -16.18 16.76
C GLY A 14 7.36 -15.78 16.39
N ALA A 15 6.36 -16.31 17.10
CA ALA A 15 4.96 -15.98 16.89
C ALA A 15 4.63 -14.52 17.19
N LEU A 16 5.10 -13.98 18.31
CA LEU A 16 4.94 -12.56 18.65
C LEU A 16 5.54 -11.65 17.57
N ARG A 17 6.74 -11.97 17.07
CA ARG A 17 7.42 -11.21 16.01
C ARG A 17 6.64 -11.20 14.69
N ARG A 18 5.90 -12.27 14.36
CA ARG A 18 5.06 -12.34 13.13
C ARG A 18 3.99 -11.25 13.08
N TYR A 19 3.49 -10.80 14.23
CA TYR A 19 2.47 -9.76 14.30
C TYR A 19 3.01 -8.35 14.05
N ALA A 20 4.34 -8.16 14.00
CA ALA A 20 4.99 -6.87 13.79
C ALA A 20 4.38 -5.75 14.68
N ILE A 21 4.10 -6.10 15.94
CA ILE A 21 3.36 -5.24 16.88
C ILE A 21 4.27 -4.54 17.89
N LEU A 22 5.42 -5.13 18.20
CA LEU A 22 6.39 -4.57 19.14
C LEU A 22 6.98 -3.25 18.61
N ASP A 23 7.32 -2.35 19.53
CA ASP A 23 7.95 -1.05 19.26
C ASP A 23 7.15 -0.14 18.30
N THR A 24 5.84 -0.38 18.20
CA THR A 24 4.92 0.44 17.41
C THR A 24 4.29 1.55 18.27
N PRO A 25 3.84 2.67 17.68
CA PRO A 25 3.09 3.70 18.41
C PRO A 25 1.84 3.14 19.09
N PHE A 26 1.31 3.89 20.06
CA PHE A 26 -0.04 3.61 20.57
C PHE A 26 -1.07 3.80 19.45
N GLU A 27 -2.07 2.93 19.45
CA GLU A 27 -3.13 2.89 18.45
C GLU A 27 -4.46 2.88 19.20
N ARG A 28 -5.36 3.78 18.81
CA ARG A 28 -6.64 4.05 19.50
C ARG A 28 -7.46 2.78 19.74
N ASP A 29 -7.45 1.86 18.78
CA ASP A 29 -8.17 0.60 18.84
C ASP A 29 -7.78 -0.28 20.04
N TYR A 30 -6.52 -0.23 20.49
CA TYR A 30 -6.06 -0.95 21.69
C TYR A 30 -6.26 -0.12 22.97
N ASP A 31 -6.11 1.21 22.87
CA ASP A 31 -6.34 2.14 23.98
C ASP A 31 -7.79 2.09 24.47
N ASP A 32 -8.75 2.02 23.54
CA ASP A 32 -10.17 1.90 23.84
C ASP A 32 -10.49 0.58 24.55
N VAL A 33 -9.79 -0.51 24.21
CA VAL A 33 -9.95 -1.82 24.87
C VAL A 33 -9.50 -1.77 26.32
N VAL A 34 -8.33 -1.20 26.60
CA VAL A 34 -7.82 -1.12 27.98
C VAL A 34 -8.65 -0.18 28.84
N ASP A 35 -9.14 0.94 28.29
CA ASP A 35 -10.04 1.85 29.02
C ASP A 35 -11.38 1.17 29.31
N LEU A 36 -11.95 0.45 28.34
CA LEU A 36 -13.19 -0.30 28.54
C LEU A 36 -13.04 -1.39 29.62
N ALA A 37 -11.97 -2.18 29.57
CA ALA A 37 -11.68 -3.21 30.56
C ALA A 37 -11.58 -2.62 31.98
N ARG A 38 -10.86 -1.50 32.13
CA ARG A 38 -10.72 -0.77 33.39
C ARG A 38 -12.08 -0.29 33.93
N ARG A 39 -12.91 0.30 33.07
CA ARG A 39 -14.22 0.86 33.46
C ARG A 39 -15.21 -0.23 33.87
N ILE A 40 -15.24 -1.35 33.15
CA ILE A 40 -16.11 -2.49 33.45
C ILE A 40 -15.70 -3.19 34.74
N CYS A 41 -14.39 -3.39 34.95
CA CYS A 41 -13.88 -4.01 36.16
C CYS A 41 -13.83 -3.05 37.36
N GLY A 42 -14.06 -1.75 37.14
CA GLY A 42 -13.98 -0.71 38.17
C GLY A 42 -12.59 -0.59 38.80
N THR A 43 -11.53 -0.87 38.04
CA THR A 43 -10.13 -0.83 38.50
C THR A 43 -9.46 0.51 38.14
N PRO A 44 -8.34 0.88 38.78
CA PRO A 44 -7.57 2.07 38.39
C PRO A 44 -6.69 1.85 37.15
N ALA A 45 -6.27 0.61 36.87
CA ALA A 45 -5.33 0.32 35.80
C ALA A 45 -5.75 -0.87 34.92
N SER A 46 -5.30 -0.82 33.67
CA SER A 46 -5.50 -1.86 32.66
C SER A 46 -4.41 -1.80 31.58
N THR A 47 -4.00 -2.95 31.05
CA THR A 47 -2.95 -3.03 30.03
C THR A 47 -3.20 -4.12 29.01
N ILE A 48 -2.72 -3.89 27.79
CA ILE A 48 -2.38 -4.95 26.83
C ILE A 48 -0.86 -5.04 26.83
N THR A 49 -0.34 -6.16 27.32
CA THR A 49 1.09 -6.40 27.51
C THR A 49 1.54 -7.55 26.63
N PHE A 50 2.61 -7.35 25.85
CA PHE A 50 3.30 -8.43 25.15
C PHE A 50 4.60 -8.79 25.87
N ILE A 51 4.91 -10.08 25.93
CA ILE A 51 6.11 -10.60 26.59
C ILE A 51 7.17 -10.84 25.53
N ASP A 52 8.19 -9.99 25.48
CA ASP A 52 9.29 -10.03 24.51
C ASP A 52 10.57 -10.53 25.19
N GLU A 53 11.64 -10.69 24.41
CA GLU A 53 12.94 -11.10 24.91
C GLU A 53 13.49 -10.09 25.93
N GLY A 54 13.49 -10.47 27.20
CA GLY A 54 14.06 -9.66 28.30
C GLY A 54 13.17 -8.50 28.81
N ARG A 55 12.00 -8.25 28.21
CA ARG A 55 11.09 -7.15 28.62
C ARG A 55 9.62 -7.51 28.52
N GLN A 56 8.79 -6.83 29.31
CA GLN A 56 7.36 -6.72 29.04
C GLN A 56 7.13 -5.38 28.31
N TRP A 57 6.34 -5.39 27.25
CA TRP A 57 6.09 -4.21 26.42
C TRP A 57 4.60 -3.91 26.38
N PHE A 58 4.20 -2.69 26.75
CA PHE A 58 2.80 -2.29 26.79
C PHE A 58 2.37 -1.73 25.43
N LYS A 59 1.44 -2.43 24.76
CA LYS A 59 0.81 -1.93 23.53
C LYS A 59 -0.21 -0.84 23.82
N ALA A 60 -0.89 -0.96 24.96
CA ALA A 60 -1.84 0.01 25.48
C ALA A 60 -1.81 -0.06 27.01
N VAL A 61 -1.92 1.10 27.66
CA VAL A 61 -1.78 1.21 29.11
C VAL A 61 -2.60 2.39 29.64
N VAL A 62 -3.38 2.14 30.68
CA VAL A 62 -4.07 3.16 31.47
C VAL A 62 -3.77 2.92 32.94
N GLY A 63 -3.48 3.98 33.68
CA GLY A 63 -3.25 3.92 35.13
C GLY A 63 -1.84 3.49 35.55
N LEU A 64 -0.96 3.13 34.60
CA LEU A 64 0.47 2.90 34.83
C LEU A 64 1.31 3.90 34.02
N GLY A 65 2.37 4.45 34.61
CA GLY A 65 3.13 5.56 34.05
C GLY A 65 4.21 5.21 33.02
N ASN A 66 4.43 3.92 32.71
CA ASN A 66 5.55 3.43 31.90
C ASN A 66 5.06 2.68 30.64
N ARG A 67 5.89 2.64 29.59
CA ARG A 67 5.63 1.93 28.31
C ARG A 67 6.19 0.52 28.22
N ASP A 68 7.13 0.19 29.09
CA ASP A 68 7.68 -1.14 29.23
C ASP A 68 8.17 -1.37 30.67
N GLY A 69 8.68 -2.57 30.92
CA GLY A 69 9.33 -2.90 32.18
C GLY A 69 10.12 -4.20 32.13
N PRO A 70 10.95 -4.48 33.15
CA PRO A 70 11.69 -5.73 33.22
C PRO A 70 10.75 -6.92 33.44
N LEU A 71 11.05 -8.07 32.82
CA LEU A 71 10.28 -9.31 33.04
C LEU A 71 10.32 -9.78 34.49
N LYS A 72 11.42 -9.51 35.20
CA LYS A 72 11.62 -9.93 36.59
C LYS A 72 10.53 -9.48 37.54
N THR A 73 9.84 -8.37 37.25
CA THR A 73 8.75 -7.83 38.06
C THR A 73 7.39 -7.95 37.38
N SER A 74 7.31 -8.62 36.22
CA SER A 74 6.09 -8.68 35.42
C SER A 74 5.12 -9.74 35.96
N LEU A 75 3.90 -9.31 36.32
CA LEU A 75 2.79 -10.23 36.60
C LEU A 75 2.31 -10.90 35.30
N CYS A 76 2.30 -10.17 34.18
CA CYS A 76 1.93 -10.69 32.87
C CYS A 76 2.83 -11.86 32.43
N ALA A 77 4.14 -11.76 32.70
CA ALA A 77 5.09 -12.84 32.39
C ALA A 77 4.86 -14.12 33.21
N HIS A 78 4.34 -14.00 34.44
CA HIS A 78 3.89 -15.18 35.20
C HIS A 78 2.57 -15.72 34.64
N ALA A 79 1.66 -14.82 34.24
CA ALA A 79 0.34 -15.18 33.76
C ALA A 79 0.36 -15.95 32.43
N ILE A 80 1.31 -15.66 31.52
CA ILE A 80 1.44 -16.41 30.26
C ILE A 80 1.80 -17.90 30.44
N LEU A 81 2.25 -18.29 31.64
CA LEU A 81 2.56 -19.69 31.97
C LEU A 81 1.35 -20.45 32.51
N ALA A 82 0.26 -19.75 32.84
CA ALA A 82 -1.00 -20.36 33.22
C ALA A 82 -1.83 -20.73 31.96
N ASP A 83 -3.04 -21.25 32.17
CA ASP A 83 -3.97 -21.58 31.09
C ASP A 83 -4.56 -20.30 30.45
N ASP A 84 -5.85 -20.02 30.60
CA ASP A 84 -6.50 -18.97 29.79
C ASP A 84 -6.78 -17.68 30.57
N PHE A 85 -6.96 -17.79 31.88
CA PHE A 85 -7.32 -16.66 32.74
C PHE A 85 -6.66 -16.81 34.11
N VAL A 86 -6.08 -15.72 34.59
CA VAL A 86 -5.42 -15.65 35.90
C VAL A 86 -6.06 -14.55 36.72
N GLU A 87 -6.62 -14.92 37.88
CA GLU A 87 -7.13 -13.99 38.88
C GLU A 87 -6.36 -14.18 40.18
N ILE A 88 -5.88 -13.06 40.73
CA ILE A 88 -5.16 -12.97 41.99
C ILE A 88 -5.90 -11.92 42.81
N ALA A 89 -6.72 -12.40 43.75
CA ALA A 89 -7.60 -11.53 44.53
C ALA A 89 -6.83 -10.60 45.47
N ASP A 90 -5.75 -11.12 46.06
CA ASP A 90 -4.75 -10.36 46.81
C ASP A 90 -3.35 -10.92 46.51
N THR A 91 -2.48 -10.10 45.95
CA THR A 91 -1.10 -10.48 45.58
C THR A 91 -0.23 -10.75 46.80
N TRP A 92 -0.57 -10.19 47.96
CA TRP A 92 0.16 -10.43 49.21
C TRP A 92 -0.10 -11.81 49.79
N ASP A 93 -1.29 -12.36 49.53
CA ASP A 93 -1.70 -13.70 49.98
C ASP A 93 -1.39 -14.78 48.93
N ASP A 94 -0.92 -14.39 47.74
CA ASP A 94 -0.60 -15.31 46.65
C ASP A 94 0.90 -15.67 46.64
N PRO A 95 1.26 -16.96 46.82
CA PRO A 95 2.66 -17.41 46.87
C PRO A 95 3.47 -17.10 45.61
N ARG A 96 2.82 -16.90 44.46
CA ARG A 96 3.49 -16.62 43.18
C ARG A 96 3.91 -15.15 43.07
N THR A 97 3.31 -14.26 43.86
CA THR A 97 3.45 -12.80 43.68
C THR A 97 3.78 -12.02 44.95
N SER A 98 3.65 -12.63 46.13
CA SER A 98 3.89 -11.98 47.44
C SER A 98 5.31 -11.41 47.60
N ASP A 99 6.32 -12.00 46.96
CA ASP A 99 7.71 -11.53 46.96
C ASP A 99 8.06 -10.66 45.74
N ASN A 100 7.10 -10.37 44.85
CA ASN A 100 7.32 -9.55 43.66
C ASN A 100 7.47 -8.06 44.07
N PRO A 101 8.54 -7.36 43.66
CA PRO A 101 8.72 -5.93 43.96
C PRO A 101 7.56 -5.02 43.53
N LEU A 102 6.81 -5.38 42.48
CA LEU A 102 5.63 -4.63 42.05
C LEU A 102 4.46 -4.71 43.05
N CYS A 103 4.42 -5.79 43.84
CA CYS A 103 3.38 -6.05 44.84
C CYS A 103 3.84 -5.63 46.24
N ALA A 104 5.10 -5.89 46.60
CA ALA A 104 5.64 -5.67 47.95
C ALA A 104 5.93 -4.20 48.29
N ASN A 105 6.27 -3.35 47.31
CA ASN A 105 6.55 -1.93 47.54
C ASN A 105 5.27 -1.12 47.64
N VAL A 106 5.13 -0.22 48.62
CA VAL A 106 3.89 0.57 48.84
C VAL A 106 3.90 1.89 48.05
N PRO A 107 2.81 2.26 47.33
CA PRO A 107 1.58 1.50 47.10
C PRO A 107 1.80 0.41 46.04
N GLY A 108 1.64 -0.84 46.45
CA GLY A 108 1.93 -2.01 45.61
C GLY A 108 0.67 -2.53 44.94
N CYS A 109 0.84 -3.19 43.80
CA CYS A 109 -0.27 -3.87 43.14
C CYS A 109 -0.83 -4.96 44.07
N ARG A 110 -2.11 -4.87 44.44
CA ARG A 110 -2.81 -5.81 45.33
C ARG A 110 -3.71 -6.77 44.58
N PHE A 111 -4.24 -6.39 43.44
CA PHE A 111 -5.12 -7.24 42.65
C PHE A 111 -4.65 -7.31 41.21
N TYR A 112 -4.77 -8.50 40.62
CA TYR A 112 -4.50 -8.73 39.21
C TYR A 112 -5.54 -9.69 38.64
N ALA A 113 -6.14 -9.33 37.50
CA ALA A 113 -6.87 -10.28 36.69
C ALA A 113 -6.51 -10.09 35.22
N GLY A 114 -6.16 -11.18 34.53
CA GLY A 114 -5.74 -11.12 33.15
C GLY A 114 -6.13 -12.34 32.34
N VAL A 115 -6.54 -12.09 31.10
CA VAL A 115 -6.70 -13.12 30.07
C VAL A 115 -5.39 -13.26 29.30
N VAL A 116 -4.99 -14.49 29.02
CA VAL A 116 -3.80 -14.80 28.22
C VAL A 116 -4.13 -14.62 26.74
N LEU A 117 -3.33 -13.81 26.05
CA LEU A 117 -3.44 -13.59 24.61
C LEU A 117 -2.70 -14.73 23.90
N ARG A 118 -3.46 -15.68 23.34
CA ARG A 118 -2.95 -16.87 22.65
C ARG A 118 -3.15 -16.76 21.16
N THR A 119 -2.13 -17.16 20.41
CA THR A 119 -2.20 -17.30 18.95
C THR A 119 -3.07 -18.50 18.54
N GLY A 120 -3.42 -18.59 17.25
CA GLY A 120 -4.19 -19.72 16.72
C GLY A 120 -3.51 -21.10 16.88
N ASP A 121 -2.19 -21.14 16.99
CA ASP A 121 -1.37 -22.32 17.33
C ASP A 121 -1.18 -22.53 18.85
N GLY A 122 -1.87 -21.75 19.68
CA GLY A 122 -1.94 -21.91 21.14
C GLY A 122 -0.80 -21.26 21.94
N LEU A 123 0.12 -20.56 21.28
CA LEU A 123 1.28 -19.94 21.94
C LEU A 123 0.87 -18.65 22.69
N PRO A 124 1.22 -18.50 23.98
CA PRO A 124 0.84 -17.32 24.75
C PRO A 124 1.80 -16.16 24.50
N ILE A 125 1.35 -15.09 23.86
CA ILE A 125 2.21 -13.97 23.45
C ILE A 125 2.13 -12.76 24.39
N GLY A 126 1.13 -12.71 25.26
CA GLY A 126 0.87 -11.57 26.13
C GLY A 126 -0.38 -11.72 26.99
N THR A 127 -0.84 -10.62 27.55
CA THR A 127 -2.06 -10.56 28.37
C THR A 127 -2.84 -9.27 28.13
N LEU A 128 -4.17 -9.35 28.23
CA LEU A 128 -5.01 -8.20 28.58
C LEU A 128 -5.34 -8.34 30.06
N CYS A 129 -4.98 -7.35 30.88
CA CYS A 129 -5.17 -7.44 32.33
C CYS A 129 -5.61 -6.13 32.95
N VAL A 130 -6.29 -6.24 34.09
CA VAL A 130 -6.66 -5.14 34.99
C VAL A 130 -5.92 -5.28 36.31
N LEU A 131 -5.57 -4.15 36.93
CA LEU A 131 -4.83 -4.10 38.18
C LEU A 131 -5.46 -3.11 39.16
N ASP A 132 -5.38 -3.41 40.46
CA ASP A 132 -5.86 -2.55 41.54
C ASP A 132 -4.84 -2.51 42.70
N PHE A 133 -4.88 -1.43 43.47
CA PHE A 133 -4.06 -1.22 44.67
C PHE A 133 -4.80 -1.66 45.95
N ALA A 134 -6.02 -2.20 45.80
CA ALA A 134 -6.77 -2.89 46.85
C ALA A 134 -7.13 -4.32 46.40
N PRO A 135 -7.32 -5.27 47.34
CA PRO A 135 -7.83 -6.60 47.03
C PRO A 135 -9.22 -6.55 46.38
N ARG A 136 -9.48 -7.48 45.47
CA ARG A 136 -10.73 -7.53 44.70
C ARG A 136 -11.04 -8.94 44.22
N VAL A 137 -12.32 -9.22 43.98
CA VAL A 137 -12.78 -10.42 43.26
C VAL A 137 -13.70 -9.95 42.15
N LEU A 138 -13.51 -10.46 40.94
CA LEU A 138 -14.38 -10.12 39.82
C LEU A 138 -15.71 -10.89 39.91
N ASP A 139 -16.77 -10.31 39.36
CA ASP A 139 -17.97 -11.08 39.05
C ASP A 139 -17.84 -11.82 37.71
N ASP A 140 -18.80 -12.69 37.40
CA ASP A 140 -18.76 -13.50 36.18
C ASP A 140 -18.86 -12.65 34.91
N LEU A 141 -19.65 -11.56 34.94
CA LEU A 141 -19.76 -10.63 33.82
C LEU A 141 -18.42 -9.97 33.51
N GLN A 142 -17.68 -9.55 34.53
CA GLN A 142 -16.35 -8.94 34.40
C GLN A 142 -15.35 -9.95 33.82
N ARG A 143 -15.33 -11.19 34.33
CA ARG A 143 -14.46 -12.26 33.81
C ARG A 143 -14.75 -12.55 32.34
N ASP A 144 -16.02 -12.74 31.99
CA ASP A 144 -16.43 -13.05 30.62
C ASP A 144 -16.17 -11.89 29.68
N THR A 145 -16.35 -10.65 30.15
CA THR A 145 -16.03 -9.46 29.37
C THR A 145 -14.53 -9.36 29.10
N LEU A 146 -13.66 -9.60 30.08
CA LEU A 146 -12.22 -9.63 29.87
C LEU A 146 -11.81 -10.68 28.83
N ARG A 147 -12.41 -11.88 28.88
CA ARG A 147 -12.16 -12.92 27.86
C ARG A 147 -12.58 -12.46 26.46
N LEU A 148 -13.76 -11.85 26.33
CA LEU A 148 -14.26 -11.34 25.05
C LEU A 148 -13.34 -10.24 24.48
N LEU A 149 -12.88 -9.33 25.34
CA LEU A 149 -11.93 -8.28 24.96
C LEU A 149 -10.57 -8.87 24.56
N GLY A 150 -10.06 -9.87 25.27
CA GLY A 150 -8.84 -10.59 24.88
C GLY A 150 -8.95 -11.24 23.51
N ALA A 151 -10.08 -11.89 23.22
CA ALA A 151 -10.37 -12.46 21.91
C ALA A 151 -10.48 -11.38 20.82
N GLN A 152 -11.01 -10.19 21.14
CA GLN A 152 -11.04 -9.05 20.21
C GLN A 152 -9.63 -8.55 19.89
N VAL A 153 -8.74 -8.44 20.89
CA VAL A 153 -7.33 -8.07 20.69
C VAL A 153 -6.64 -9.08 19.77
N MET A 154 -6.84 -10.39 19.99
CA MET A 154 -6.25 -11.41 19.11
C MET A 154 -6.76 -11.31 17.67
N ARG A 155 -8.08 -11.08 17.46
CA ARG A 155 -8.63 -10.86 16.11
C ARG A 155 -8.02 -9.65 15.41
N GLN A 156 -7.78 -8.55 16.14
CA GLN A 156 -7.11 -7.37 15.60
C GLN A 156 -5.64 -7.67 15.22
N LEU A 157 -4.93 -8.44 16.05
CA LEU A 157 -3.58 -8.90 15.73
C LEU A 157 -3.55 -9.79 14.49
N ASP A 158 -4.47 -10.76 14.37
CA ASP A 158 -4.54 -11.65 13.21
C ASP A 158 -4.85 -10.89 11.91
N LEU A 159 -5.73 -9.89 11.98
CA LEU A 159 -6.00 -9.00 10.85
C LEU A 159 -4.74 -8.21 10.46
N ARG A 160 -4.02 -7.64 11.45
CA ARG A 160 -2.77 -6.93 11.23
C ARG A 160 -1.72 -7.82 10.54
N ALA A 161 -1.53 -9.04 11.05
CA ALA A 161 -0.59 -9.99 10.45
C ALA A 161 -0.96 -10.31 8.99
N THR A 162 -2.25 -10.51 8.73
CA THR A 162 -2.77 -10.77 7.37
C THR A 162 -2.48 -9.60 6.43
N LEU A 163 -2.70 -8.36 6.87
CA LEU A 163 -2.42 -7.16 6.08
C LEU A 163 -0.92 -7.02 5.76
N VAL A 164 -0.05 -7.21 6.77
CA VAL A 164 1.40 -7.17 6.56
C VAL A 164 1.86 -8.23 5.56
N GLN A 165 1.32 -9.45 5.64
CA GLN A 165 1.63 -10.52 4.68
C GLN A 165 1.13 -10.19 3.26
N ALA A 166 -0.09 -9.67 3.13
CA ALA A 166 -0.64 -9.27 1.85
C ALA A 166 0.20 -8.16 1.19
N GLU A 167 0.66 -7.18 1.96
CA GLU A 167 1.54 -6.13 1.47
C GLU A 167 2.90 -6.67 1.01
N MET A 168 3.50 -7.60 1.75
CA MET A 168 4.76 -8.24 1.36
C MET A 168 4.61 -8.99 0.03
N LEU A 169 3.56 -9.80 -0.11
CA LEU A 169 3.26 -10.53 -1.35
C LEU A 169 3.00 -9.58 -2.52
N ARG A 170 2.26 -8.49 -2.30
CA ARG A 170 2.03 -7.47 -3.33
C ARG A 170 3.35 -6.89 -3.83
N ARG A 171 4.23 -6.45 -2.92
CA ARG A 171 5.54 -5.90 -3.27
C ARG A 171 6.41 -6.92 -4.02
N GLU A 172 6.35 -8.19 -3.63
CA GLU A 172 7.08 -9.25 -4.32
C GLU A 172 6.58 -9.46 -5.76
N ILE A 173 5.26 -9.47 -5.97
CA ILE A 173 4.66 -9.55 -7.30
C ILE A 173 5.09 -8.36 -8.15
N ASP A 174 5.00 -7.14 -7.61
CA ASP A 174 5.38 -5.92 -8.31
C ASP A 174 6.85 -5.96 -8.75
N HIS A 175 7.76 -6.37 -7.85
CA HIS A 175 9.17 -6.58 -8.17
C HIS A 175 9.38 -7.63 -9.27
N ARG A 176 8.66 -8.76 -9.22
CA ARG A 176 8.76 -9.82 -10.23
C ARG A 176 8.25 -9.37 -11.60
N VAL A 177 7.16 -8.61 -11.64
CA VAL A 177 6.63 -8.04 -12.89
C VAL A 177 7.64 -7.08 -13.50
N LYS A 178 8.22 -6.17 -12.71
CA LYS A 178 9.28 -5.26 -13.16
C LYS A 178 10.47 -6.00 -13.76
N ASN A 179 10.99 -7.01 -13.06
CA ASN A 179 12.12 -7.82 -13.54
C ASN A 179 11.79 -8.56 -14.85
N SER A 180 10.56 -9.06 -14.98
CA SER A 180 10.08 -9.71 -16.21
C SER A 180 10.01 -8.73 -17.38
N LEU A 181 9.39 -7.56 -17.19
CA LEU A 181 9.30 -6.51 -18.21
C LEU A 181 10.69 -6.04 -18.66
N GLN A 182 11.63 -5.87 -17.73
CA GLN A 182 13.02 -5.53 -18.05
C GLN A 182 13.71 -6.61 -18.89
N SER A 183 13.48 -7.89 -18.56
CA SER A 183 14.04 -9.03 -19.31
C SER A 183 13.48 -9.11 -20.73
N VAL A 184 12.15 -8.94 -20.89
CA VAL A 184 11.50 -8.90 -22.21
C VAL A 184 12.00 -7.69 -23.01
N GLY A 185 12.09 -6.51 -22.39
CA GLY A 185 12.63 -5.30 -23.03
C GLY A 185 14.08 -5.49 -23.50
N ALA A 186 14.94 -6.13 -22.69
CA ALA A 186 16.31 -6.47 -23.09
C ALA A 186 16.34 -7.43 -24.29
N PHE A 187 15.47 -8.44 -24.31
CA PHE A 187 15.36 -9.36 -25.45
C PHE A 187 14.91 -8.65 -26.73
N VAL A 188 13.87 -7.80 -26.65
CA VAL A 188 13.39 -6.99 -27.79
C VAL A 188 14.50 -6.08 -28.32
N ARG A 189 15.28 -5.44 -27.44
CA ARG A 189 16.47 -4.65 -27.82
C ARG A 189 17.49 -5.46 -28.59
N LEU A 190 17.79 -6.68 -28.14
CA LEU A 190 18.74 -7.57 -28.83
C LEU A 190 18.23 -7.97 -30.21
N GLN A 191 16.95 -8.33 -30.33
CA GLN A 191 16.32 -8.65 -31.62
C GLN A 191 16.33 -7.45 -32.56
N ARG A 192 16.08 -6.24 -32.04
CA ARG A 192 16.10 -5.01 -32.82
C ARG A 192 17.49 -4.69 -33.36
N ARG A 193 18.56 -4.92 -32.56
CA ARG A 193 19.95 -4.75 -33.00
C ARG A 193 20.37 -5.75 -34.08
N ALA A 194 19.80 -6.96 -34.05
CA ALA A 194 20.06 -7.99 -35.04
C ALA A 194 19.20 -7.86 -36.32
N ALA A 195 18.12 -7.09 -36.27
CA ALA A 195 17.23 -6.90 -37.41
C ALA A 195 17.91 -6.07 -38.51
N THR A 196 17.82 -6.57 -39.75
CA THR A 196 18.32 -5.88 -40.95
C THR A 196 17.21 -5.17 -41.72
N ASN A 197 15.96 -5.57 -41.51
CA ASN A 197 14.80 -4.94 -42.13
C ASN A 197 14.34 -3.72 -41.32
N ILE A 198 14.22 -2.57 -42.00
CA ILE A 198 13.82 -1.29 -41.40
C ILE A 198 12.40 -1.35 -40.80
N GLU A 199 11.47 -2.08 -41.43
CA GLU A 199 10.09 -2.22 -40.96
C GLU A 199 10.01 -3.09 -39.69
N VAL A 200 10.84 -4.15 -39.62
CA VAL A 200 10.97 -4.99 -38.42
C VAL A 200 11.63 -4.21 -37.29
N THR A 201 12.65 -3.40 -37.61
CA THR A 201 13.34 -2.54 -36.64
C THR A 201 12.37 -1.52 -36.02
N ALA A 202 11.56 -0.86 -36.85
CA ALA A 202 10.55 0.08 -36.40
C ALA A 202 9.46 -0.59 -35.55
N THR A 203 9.03 -1.80 -35.93
CA THR A 203 8.03 -2.57 -35.16
C THR A 203 8.59 -2.96 -33.78
N LEU A 204 9.83 -3.45 -33.71
CA LEU A 204 10.47 -3.81 -32.44
C LEU A 204 10.72 -2.59 -31.55
N GLN A 205 11.02 -1.43 -32.14
CA GLN A 205 11.13 -0.17 -31.41
C GLN A 205 9.80 0.24 -30.77
N ALA A 206 8.68 0.09 -31.49
CA ALA A 206 7.35 0.37 -30.93
C ALA A 206 7.01 -0.57 -29.75
N VAL A 207 7.34 -1.86 -29.87
CA VAL A 207 7.17 -2.83 -28.77
C VAL A 207 8.05 -2.48 -27.57
N GLU A 208 9.30 -2.08 -27.80
CA GLU A 208 10.22 -1.62 -26.74
C GLU A 208 9.62 -0.43 -25.97
N GLN A 209 9.11 0.57 -26.67
CA GLN A 209 8.47 1.75 -26.07
C GLN A 209 7.23 1.37 -25.24
N GLN A 210 6.42 0.43 -25.73
CA GLN A 210 5.24 -0.03 -24.99
C GLN A 210 5.63 -0.76 -23.70
N ILE A 211 6.68 -1.57 -23.71
CA ILE A 211 7.20 -2.24 -22.51
C ILE A 211 7.68 -1.22 -21.48
N GLU A 212 8.37 -0.17 -21.91
CA GLU A 212 8.87 0.89 -21.01
C GLU A 212 7.74 1.70 -20.38
N ALA A 213 6.69 2.03 -21.16
CA ALA A 213 5.51 2.69 -20.63
C ALA A 213 4.77 1.84 -19.58
N VAL A 214 4.62 0.54 -19.83
CA VAL A 214 4.01 -0.41 -18.87
C VAL A 214 4.87 -0.56 -17.61
N ALA A 215 6.20 -0.59 -17.76
CA ALA A 215 7.11 -0.66 -16.61
C ALA A 215 7.04 0.60 -15.73
N LEU A 216 6.97 1.79 -16.34
CA LEU A 216 6.76 3.05 -15.62
C LEU A 216 5.43 3.03 -14.84
N LEU A 217 4.37 2.53 -15.46
CA LEU A 217 3.07 2.44 -14.80
C LEU A 217 3.12 1.49 -13.59
N HIS A 218 3.79 0.34 -13.71
CA HIS A 218 3.98 -0.58 -12.60
C HIS A 218 4.77 0.03 -11.43
N ASP A 219 5.79 0.85 -11.72
CA ASP A 219 6.54 1.56 -10.67
C ASP A 219 5.62 2.52 -9.90
N LEU A 220 4.76 3.26 -10.60
CA LEU A 220 3.81 4.18 -9.97
C LEU A 220 2.72 3.45 -9.17
N ILE A 221 2.22 2.31 -9.66
CA ILE A 221 1.27 1.46 -8.92
C ILE A 221 1.91 0.94 -7.63
N SER A 222 3.21 0.62 -7.67
CA SER A 222 3.94 0.12 -6.51
C SER A 222 4.08 1.18 -5.43
N GLU A 223 4.35 2.43 -5.84
CA GLU A 223 4.52 3.60 -4.96
C GLU A 223 3.20 4.17 -4.43
N ALA A 224 2.09 3.97 -5.14
CA ALA A 224 0.80 4.52 -4.76
C ALA A 224 0.25 3.90 -3.47
N THR A 225 -0.11 4.76 -2.51
CA THR A 225 -0.88 4.38 -1.30
C THR A 225 -2.38 4.50 -1.60
N GLY A 226 -2.92 3.61 -2.44
CA GLY A 226 -4.34 3.59 -2.80
C GLY A 226 -4.61 2.90 -4.14
N GLU A 227 -5.89 2.76 -4.49
CA GLU A 227 -6.32 2.16 -5.77
C GLU A 227 -6.28 3.15 -6.96
N GLN A 228 -6.01 4.43 -6.69
CA GLN A 228 -6.01 5.48 -7.70
C GLN A 228 -4.62 6.11 -7.85
N LEU A 229 -4.26 6.39 -9.11
CA LEU A 229 -3.04 7.06 -9.52
C LEU A 229 -3.34 8.50 -9.91
N ASP A 230 -2.40 9.42 -9.65
CA ASP A 230 -2.38 10.71 -10.32
C ASP A 230 -1.93 10.52 -11.78
N LEU A 231 -2.91 10.45 -12.68
CA LEU A 231 -2.68 10.30 -14.11
C LEU A 231 -1.90 11.48 -14.68
N GLY A 232 -2.06 12.69 -14.12
CA GLY A 232 -1.29 13.85 -14.55
C GLY A 232 0.21 13.65 -14.31
N ASP A 233 0.59 13.06 -13.17
CA ASP A 233 1.98 12.71 -12.89
C ASP A 233 2.50 11.60 -13.79
N TYR A 234 1.72 10.54 -13.96
CA TYR A 234 2.05 9.46 -14.88
C TYR A 234 2.31 9.97 -16.30
N LEU A 235 1.41 10.80 -16.84
CA LEU A 235 1.54 11.36 -18.19
C LEU A 235 2.73 12.30 -18.32
N ARG A 236 3.08 13.08 -17.30
CA ARG A 236 4.30 13.90 -17.30
C ARG A 236 5.56 13.02 -17.37
N ARG A 237 5.64 11.96 -16.55
CA ARG A 237 6.78 11.03 -16.57
C ARG A 237 6.85 10.26 -17.90
N LEU A 238 5.72 9.81 -18.42
CA LEU A 238 5.64 9.16 -19.74
C LEU A 238 6.10 10.11 -20.86
N THR A 239 5.67 11.37 -20.82
CA THR A 239 6.12 12.38 -21.80
C THR A 239 7.63 12.58 -21.74
N ALA A 240 8.21 12.62 -20.54
CA ALA A 240 9.66 12.75 -20.38
C ALA A 240 10.42 11.54 -20.94
N LEU A 241 9.89 10.32 -20.78
CA LEU A 241 10.47 9.13 -21.43
C LEU A 241 10.39 9.23 -22.95
N LEU A 242 9.22 9.60 -23.50
CA LEU A 242 9.04 9.74 -24.95
C LEU A 242 9.98 10.80 -25.54
N ALA A 243 10.20 11.92 -24.83
CA ALA A 243 11.12 12.96 -25.25
C ALA A 243 12.57 12.49 -25.42
N MET A 244 12.98 11.44 -24.71
CA MET A 244 14.33 10.86 -24.83
C MET A 244 14.48 9.92 -26.04
N ILE A 245 13.38 9.48 -26.65
CA ILE A 245 13.37 8.41 -27.65
C ILE A 245 13.03 8.95 -29.05
N VAL A 246 12.39 10.12 -29.15
CA VAL A 246 12.11 10.74 -30.45
C VAL A 246 13.40 11.12 -31.20
N PRO A 247 13.37 11.22 -32.55
CA PRO A 247 14.52 11.63 -33.34
C PRO A 247 15.14 12.97 -32.90
N ALA A 248 16.46 13.08 -33.02
CA ALA A 248 17.19 14.29 -32.70
C ALA A 248 16.69 15.47 -33.56
N GLY A 249 16.21 16.53 -32.91
CA GLY A 249 15.60 17.69 -33.58
C GLY A 249 14.10 17.85 -33.30
N ILE A 250 13.45 16.78 -32.83
CA ILE A 250 12.04 16.82 -32.41
C ILE A 250 11.98 16.95 -30.89
N ALA A 251 11.26 17.95 -30.38
CA ALA A 251 11.01 18.13 -28.96
C ALA A 251 9.63 17.57 -28.57
N VAL A 252 9.51 16.87 -27.45
CA VAL A 252 8.22 16.47 -26.89
C VAL A 252 7.99 17.17 -25.56
N THR A 253 6.84 17.82 -25.41
CA THR A 253 6.48 18.55 -24.19
C THR A 253 5.08 18.19 -23.72
N GLY A 254 4.84 18.19 -22.42
CA GLY A 254 3.58 17.72 -21.84
C GLY A 254 3.06 18.60 -20.71
N ARG A 255 1.77 18.92 -20.73
CA ARG A 255 1.07 19.60 -19.63
C ARG A 255 -0.27 18.93 -19.37
N PHE A 256 -0.46 18.40 -18.17
CA PHE A 256 -1.65 17.62 -17.83
C PHE A 256 -2.26 18.13 -16.53
N ALA A 257 -3.56 18.41 -16.57
CA ALA A 257 -4.36 18.65 -15.38
C ALA A 257 -4.40 17.38 -14.51
N PRO A 258 -4.54 17.51 -13.18
CA PRO A 258 -4.69 16.35 -12.30
C PRO A 258 -5.92 15.53 -12.68
N LEU A 259 -5.77 14.21 -12.74
CA LEU A 259 -6.88 13.27 -12.92
C LEU A 259 -6.58 12.01 -12.12
N ALA A 260 -7.47 11.65 -11.20
CA ALA A 260 -7.35 10.40 -10.47
C ALA A 260 -7.93 9.25 -11.31
N ALA A 261 -7.14 8.20 -11.53
CA ALA A 261 -7.55 7.08 -12.38
C ALA A 261 -7.02 5.76 -11.86
N GLY A 262 -7.78 4.68 -12.06
CA GLY A 262 -7.32 3.33 -11.77
C GLY A 262 -6.32 2.80 -12.80
N PRO A 263 -5.60 1.69 -12.51
CA PRO A 263 -4.56 1.12 -13.37
C PRO A 263 -5.00 0.82 -14.81
N ALA A 264 -6.24 0.34 -14.99
CA ALA A 264 -6.77 0.01 -16.31
C ALA A 264 -6.90 1.25 -17.21
N VAL A 265 -7.40 2.36 -16.65
CA VAL A 265 -7.53 3.64 -17.37
C VAL A 265 -6.15 4.22 -17.68
N ALA A 266 -5.23 4.19 -16.71
CA ALA A 266 -3.86 4.65 -16.92
C ALA A 266 -3.10 3.85 -18.00
N THR A 267 -3.32 2.53 -18.06
CA THR A 267 -2.75 1.66 -19.10
C THR A 267 -3.28 2.04 -20.49
N ALA A 268 -4.59 2.17 -20.62
CA ALA A 268 -5.23 2.55 -21.88
C ALA A 268 -4.76 3.93 -22.36
N ILE A 269 -4.71 4.90 -21.45
CA ILE A 269 -4.26 6.27 -21.75
C ILE A 269 -2.78 6.31 -22.12
N GLY A 270 -1.90 5.62 -21.37
CA GLY A 270 -0.49 5.55 -21.71
C GLY A 270 -0.24 4.93 -23.08
N THR A 271 -1.02 3.89 -23.42
CA THR A 271 -0.98 3.27 -24.75
C THR A 271 -1.41 4.27 -25.83
N ILE A 272 -2.51 4.99 -25.63
CA ILE A 272 -2.98 6.02 -26.56
C ILE A 272 -1.91 7.10 -26.76
N VAL A 273 -1.35 7.66 -25.69
CA VAL A 273 -0.34 8.72 -25.77
C VAL A 273 0.91 8.24 -26.50
N ASN A 274 1.38 7.02 -26.21
CA ASN A 274 2.52 6.43 -26.91
C ASN A 274 2.27 6.34 -28.42
N GLU A 275 1.09 5.82 -28.82
CA GLU A 275 0.71 5.69 -30.23
C GLU A 275 0.52 7.05 -30.93
N LEU A 276 -0.04 8.05 -30.24
CA LEU A 276 -0.19 9.39 -30.79
C LEU A 276 1.17 10.04 -31.11
N VAL A 277 2.13 9.95 -30.17
CA VAL A 277 3.49 10.48 -30.39
C VAL A 277 4.21 9.69 -31.49
N ALA A 278 4.12 8.37 -31.49
CA ALA A 278 4.71 7.55 -32.54
C ALA A 278 4.15 7.89 -33.93
N ASN A 279 2.84 8.11 -34.04
CA ASN A 279 2.20 8.53 -35.28
C ASN A 279 2.65 9.92 -35.73
N ALA A 280 2.74 10.90 -34.81
CA ALA A 280 3.24 12.23 -35.13
C ALA A 280 4.67 12.19 -35.68
N VAL A 281 5.57 11.46 -35.02
CA VAL A 281 6.96 11.27 -35.51
C VAL A 281 6.97 10.62 -36.90
N LYS A 282 6.15 9.60 -37.12
CA LYS A 282 6.16 8.82 -38.36
C LYS A 282 5.56 9.55 -39.56
N HIS A 283 4.56 10.40 -39.32
CA HIS A 283 3.73 10.96 -40.39
C HIS A 283 3.93 12.46 -40.59
N SER A 284 4.39 13.19 -39.57
CA SER A 284 4.52 14.64 -39.62
C SER A 284 5.97 15.11 -39.82
N PHE A 285 6.97 14.24 -39.59
CA PHE A 285 8.39 14.61 -39.67
C PHE A 285 9.20 13.65 -40.55
N ALA A 286 10.01 14.20 -41.46
CA ALA A 286 11.00 13.47 -42.23
C ALA A 286 12.35 13.39 -41.50
N ALA A 287 13.26 12.56 -41.99
CA ALA A 287 14.59 12.40 -41.41
C ALA A 287 15.38 13.72 -41.47
N GLY A 288 15.77 14.24 -40.30
CA GLY A 288 16.52 15.49 -40.17
C GLY A 288 15.67 16.75 -39.92
N ASP A 289 14.34 16.59 -39.91
CA ASP A 289 13.44 17.69 -39.58
C ASP A 289 13.62 18.15 -38.12
N ARG A 290 13.25 19.41 -37.88
CA ARG A 290 13.12 19.98 -36.55
C ARG A 290 11.66 20.33 -36.32
N GLY A 291 11.19 20.10 -35.10
CA GLY A 291 9.82 20.40 -34.73
C GLY A 291 9.51 20.10 -33.28
N GLN A 292 8.24 20.23 -32.94
CA GLN A 292 7.71 20.03 -31.61
C GLN A 292 6.42 19.21 -31.66
N ILE A 293 6.32 18.29 -30.70
CA ILE A 293 5.09 17.58 -30.35
C ILE A 293 4.69 18.06 -28.94
N SER A 294 3.51 18.66 -28.83
CA SER A 294 2.92 19.09 -27.58
C SER A 294 1.76 18.18 -27.18
N LEU A 295 1.84 17.63 -25.98
CA LEU A 295 0.78 16.88 -25.33
C LEU A 295 0.09 17.75 -24.28
N THR A 296 -1.23 17.82 -24.33
CA THR A 296 -2.03 18.49 -23.30
C THR A 296 -3.08 17.52 -22.75
N GLY A 297 -3.42 17.68 -21.48
CA GLY A 297 -4.54 16.98 -20.86
C GLY A 297 -5.33 17.92 -19.97
N ALA A 298 -6.64 18.02 -20.16
CA ALA A 298 -7.50 18.89 -19.39
C ALA A 298 -8.94 18.37 -19.38
N HIS A 299 -9.74 18.86 -18.44
CA HIS A 299 -11.19 18.65 -18.48
C HIS A 299 -11.83 19.59 -19.50
N ASP A 300 -12.84 19.10 -20.22
CA ASP A 300 -13.68 19.93 -21.07
C ASP A 300 -14.89 20.49 -20.29
N ASP A 301 -15.67 21.37 -20.95
CA ASP A 301 -16.85 22.02 -20.35
C ASP A 301 -17.96 21.03 -19.97
N THR A 302 -17.92 19.80 -20.48
CA THR A 302 -18.89 18.74 -20.19
C THR A 302 -18.44 17.81 -19.06
N GLY A 303 -17.25 18.04 -18.50
CA GLY A 303 -16.67 17.22 -17.43
C GLY A 303 -15.92 15.98 -17.92
N ASN A 304 -15.80 15.77 -19.24
CA ASN A 304 -14.93 14.73 -19.78
C ASN A 304 -13.47 15.13 -19.66
N TYR A 305 -12.57 14.16 -19.72
CA TYR A 305 -11.14 14.41 -19.83
C TYR A 305 -10.70 14.29 -21.28
N GLN A 306 -9.92 15.27 -21.71
CA GLN A 306 -9.44 15.41 -23.08
C GLN A 306 -7.92 15.40 -23.10
N ILE A 307 -7.35 14.57 -23.97
CA ILE A 307 -5.92 14.53 -24.26
C ILE A 307 -5.71 14.97 -25.71
N GLU A 308 -4.88 15.98 -25.92
CA GLU A 308 -4.50 16.42 -27.25
C GLU A 308 -3.02 16.14 -27.50
N CYS A 309 -2.71 15.66 -28.70
CA CYS A 309 -1.38 15.55 -29.24
C CYS A 309 -1.31 16.40 -30.50
N ARG A 310 -0.52 17.48 -30.45
CA ARG A 310 -0.31 18.39 -31.57
C ARG A 310 1.13 18.36 -32.01
N ASP A 311 1.35 18.27 -33.31
CA ASP A 311 2.65 18.46 -33.94
C ASP A 311 2.67 19.73 -34.81
N ASP A 312 3.86 20.24 -35.10
CA ASP A 312 4.12 21.38 -35.99
C ASP A 312 4.78 20.98 -37.31
N GLY A 313 4.70 19.69 -37.67
CA GLY A 313 5.34 19.15 -38.86
C GLY A 313 4.76 19.74 -40.16
N PRO A 314 5.54 19.83 -41.25
CA PRO A 314 5.05 20.33 -42.53
C PRO A 314 3.92 19.41 -43.03
N SER A 315 2.71 19.96 -43.07
CA SER A 315 1.45 19.33 -43.48
C SER A 315 1.42 18.89 -44.96
N THR A 316 2.36 18.07 -45.43
CA THR A 316 2.45 17.68 -46.85
C THR A 316 1.70 16.39 -47.20
N THR A 317 1.10 15.69 -46.23
CA THR A 317 0.29 14.50 -46.50
C THR A 317 -1.20 14.86 -46.46
N PRO A 318 -1.99 14.63 -47.52
CA PRO A 318 -3.40 14.98 -47.53
C PRO A 318 -4.16 14.26 -46.40
N ALA A 319 -5.11 14.97 -45.78
CA ALA A 319 -6.12 14.38 -44.95
C ALA A 319 -6.79 13.23 -45.72
N VAL A 320 -6.79 12.04 -45.11
CA VAL A 320 -7.37 10.79 -45.62
C VAL A 320 -6.52 10.09 -46.70
N SER A 321 -5.49 9.37 -46.27
CA SER A 321 -5.51 7.95 -46.60
C SER A 321 -6.25 7.26 -45.47
N THR A 322 -7.32 6.53 -45.79
CA THR A 322 -7.89 5.49 -44.92
C THR A 322 -6.77 4.82 -44.14
N PRO A 323 -6.90 4.69 -42.81
CA PRO A 323 -5.80 4.27 -41.99
C PRO A 323 -5.23 2.96 -42.52
N ARG A 324 -3.96 2.98 -42.95
CA ARG A 324 -3.26 1.73 -43.26
C ARG A 324 -3.33 0.88 -41.99
N ASP A 325 -3.71 -0.37 -42.19
CA ASP A 325 -4.16 -1.40 -41.26
C ASP A 325 -3.10 -1.83 -40.22
N GLY A 326 -2.36 -0.88 -39.65
CA GLY A 326 -1.22 -1.08 -38.77
C GLY A 326 -1.63 -1.47 -37.35
N LEU A 327 -0.78 -2.26 -36.71
CA LEU A 327 -0.99 -2.77 -35.35
C LEU A 327 -1.22 -1.64 -34.32
N GLY A 328 -0.45 -0.54 -34.42
CA GLY A 328 -0.55 0.60 -33.50
C GLY A 328 -1.93 1.25 -33.47
N LEU A 329 -2.56 1.45 -34.63
CA LEU A 329 -3.93 1.97 -34.68
C LEU A 329 -4.95 1.00 -34.11
N LYS A 330 -4.78 -0.32 -34.32
CA LYS A 330 -5.69 -1.34 -33.75
C LYS A 330 -5.62 -1.33 -32.22
N ILE A 331 -4.41 -1.22 -31.68
CA ILE A 331 -4.16 -1.09 -30.24
C ILE A 331 -4.78 0.21 -29.71
N MET A 332 -4.47 1.35 -30.33
CA MET A 332 -5.03 2.65 -29.94
C MET A 332 -6.57 2.65 -29.97
N THR A 333 -7.18 2.11 -31.03
CA THR A 333 -8.65 2.02 -31.17
C THR A 333 -9.27 1.13 -30.09
N ALA A 334 -8.63 0.02 -29.74
CA ALA A 334 -9.07 -0.84 -28.66
C ALA A 334 -8.98 -0.12 -27.31
N SER A 335 -7.89 0.60 -27.03
CA SER A 335 -7.73 1.41 -25.82
C SER A 335 -8.75 2.55 -25.73
N ILE A 336 -9.06 3.24 -26.82
CA ILE A 336 -10.09 4.29 -26.85
C ILE A 336 -11.47 3.70 -26.52
N ARG A 337 -11.80 2.54 -27.08
CA ARG A 337 -13.06 1.84 -26.75
C ARG A 337 -13.11 1.42 -25.29
N GLN A 338 -12.01 0.95 -24.72
CA GLN A 338 -11.93 0.60 -23.30
C GLN A 338 -12.25 1.81 -22.39
N LEU A 339 -11.90 3.03 -22.83
CA LEU A 339 -12.21 4.26 -22.12
C LEU A 339 -13.62 4.80 -22.38
N ASN A 340 -14.42 4.14 -23.22
CA ASN A 340 -15.65 4.72 -23.80
C ASN A 340 -15.40 6.10 -24.42
N GLY A 341 -14.23 6.28 -25.02
CA GLY A 341 -13.80 7.55 -25.59
C GLY A 341 -14.04 7.66 -27.11
N ALA A 342 -13.72 8.83 -27.63
CA ALA A 342 -13.70 9.14 -29.05
C ALA A 342 -12.37 9.81 -29.41
N ILE A 343 -11.96 9.68 -30.68
CA ILE A 343 -10.80 10.38 -31.24
C ILE A 343 -11.22 11.19 -32.45
N VAL A 344 -10.69 12.42 -32.53
CA VAL A 344 -10.87 13.33 -33.66
C VAL A 344 -9.50 13.85 -34.09
N GLY A 345 -9.25 13.91 -35.39
CA GLY A 345 -8.02 14.46 -35.96
C GLY A 345 -8.33 15.70 -36.79
N GLU A 346 -7.58 16.78 -36.55
CA GLU A 346 -7.73 18.07 -37.24
C GLU A 346 -6.39 18.48 -37.86
N GLN A 347 -6.37 18.70 -39.18
CA GLN A 347 -5.22 19.27 -39.87
C GLN A 347 -5.34 20.80 -39.90
N SER A 348 -4.26 21.51 -39.56
CA SER A 348 -4.16 22.96 -39.70
C SER A 348 -2.92 23.37 -40.50
N ALA A 349 -2.85 24.67 -40.85
CA ALA A 349 -1.67 25.26 -41.47
C ALA A 349 -0.42 25.20 -40.55
N SER A 350 -0.64 24.97 -39.26
CA SER A 350 0.37 24.87 -38.20
C SER A 350 0.70 23.43 -37.78
N GLY A 351 0.27 22.42 -38.54
CA GLY A 351 0.55 20.99 -38.28
C GLY A 351 -0.72 20.15 -38.07
N TYR A 352 -0.59 19.00 -37.40
CA TYR A 352 -1.71 18.09 -37.13
C TYR A 352 -2.03 17.97 -35.64
N CYS A 353 -3.31 17.83 -35.29
CA CYS A 353 -3.78 17.71 -33.92
C CYS A 353 -4.74 16.53 -33.78
N SER A 354 -4.35 15.55 -32.95
CA SER A 354 -5.23 14.45 -32.53
C SER A 354 -5.77 14.73 -31.14
N ARG A 355 -7.09 14.63 -30.98
CA ARG A 355 -7.82 14.87 -29.74
C ARG A 355 -8.56 13.60 -29.35
N VAL A 356 -8.28 13.10 -28.15
CA VAL A 356 -8.99 11.98 -27.55
C VAL A 356 -9.80 12.49 -26.37
N THR A 357 -11.09 12.23 -26.37
CA THR A 357 -12.01 12.64 -25.30
C THR A 357 -12.66 11.40 -24.70
N PHE A 358 -12.71 11.30 -23.38
CA PHE A 358 -13.34 10.19 -22.67
C PHE A 358 -13.96 10.66 -21.35
N PRO A 359 -14.98 9.96 -20.82
CA PRO A 359 -15.56 10.27 -19.53
C PRO A 359 -14.50 10.24 -18.43
N ALA A 360 -14.37 11.34 -17.68
CA ALA A 360 -13.47 11.36 -16.53
C ALA A 360 -13.92 10.29 -15.52
N PRO A 361 -13.01 9.43 -15.01
CA PRO A 361 -13.36 8.48 -13.97
C PRO A 361 -14.03 9.21 -12.80
N ALA A 362 -15.16 8.70 -12.32
CA ALA A 362 -15.78 9.25 -11.12
C ALA A 362 -14.75 9.20 -9.99
N LEU A 363 -14.47 10.36 -9.37
CA LEU A 363 -13.67 10.41 -8.16
C LEU A 363 -14.30 9.44 -7.15
N ALA A 364 -13.56 8.39 -6.78
CA ALA A 364 -13.87 7.74 -5.52
C ALA A 364 -13.62 8.82 -4.48
N LEU A 365 -14.69 9.26 -3.79
CA LEU A 365 -14.60 10.22 -2.70
C LEU A 365 -13.36 9.88 -1.85
N PRO A 366 -12.52 10.87 -1.48
CA PRO A 366 -11.45 10.60 -0.54
C PRO A 366 -12.08 9.93 0.67
N LEU A 367 -11.62 8.73 1.01
CA LEU A 367 -11.88 8.13 2.31
C LEU A 367 -11.56 9.21 3.33
N VAL A 368 -12.60 9.62 4.06
CA VAL A 368 -12.58 10.70 5.03
C VAL A 368 -11.29 10.61 5.84
N ALA A 369 -10.48 11.66 5.81
CA ALA A 369 -9.38 11.82 6.74
C ALA A 369 -10.00 11.84 8.15
N ASN A 370 -9.97 10.70 8.84
CA ASN A 370 -10.31 10.63 10.25
C ASN A 370 -9.31 11.53 10.98
N ARG A 371 -9.81 12.69 11.42
CA ARG A 371 -9.16 13.55 12.41
C ARG A 371 -9.25 12.95 13.80
#